data_AF-A0A165LI46-F1
#
_entry.id   AF-A0A165LI46-F1
#
_cell.length_a   1.000
_cell.length_b   1.000
_cell.length_c   1.000
_cell.angle_alpha   90.00
_cell.angle_beta   90.00
_cell.angle_gamma   90.00
#
_symmetry.space_group_name_H-M   'P 1'
#
loop_
_entity.id
_entity.type
_entity.pdbx_description
1 polymer ?
#
loop_
_entity_poly.entity_id
_entity_poly.type
_entity_poly.pdbx_seq_one_letter_code
_entity_poly.pdbx_strand_id
1 'polypeptide(L)'
;MSSSPSIRWDDIVHEFHKPKRTDHVCLPRALLEEFQSNPGWSYELSLIHKLDDLSLGTRDTILRHYILGRGDIYVFPELRIDEVGDWSLRKQFYDGSRSTYLHLAARLGDVPFVYECIRLGVNVDCRDVSGRTPLCFALQEVAMSHHRLLRAKQRKNTSDAEAWIAHLKQLRRIVQALLEQHADFRLVAHDDARSPVHWAWYALDLELIELFVAHGAFEIITFPLGANEAACMPLWANPAEVASLRQLVSRLAGDERPPRPTRRCPCLSGKPLAECHALGYRPYPSHFPCPCGTARPYEKCCARRGIEYLEKWDEVKKRMAVDRRMNLGPEGAVKYENPLSYFRTLSTLDGEGIARVEDQVKLLALTIKFNDALPDNNACGKADPAFRHAAMHTYILPRPMNNWFTKAYAKLLTEKWNDSVDEYIALGTDQRSALEIEQAAKLDNDFRPLWKRCEANGCTTVGRPWLKMKCCSACKKIYYCSAACQKAHWKDHKHLCKQGTHHLQSLRSQVIYVGIFDHVMTPLYKKGEPLDELETRIELVHEISRLVPNWLNPTSVTPLP
;
A
#
# COMPACT_ATOMS: atom_id res chain seq x y z
N MET A 1 15.14 36.56 -20.00
CA MET A 1 14.94 35.11 -20.18
C MET A 1 16.06 34.38 -19.46
N SER A 2 15.93 34.19 -18.16
CA SER A 2 16.81 33.32 -17.38
C SER A 2 16.06 32.02 -17.13
N SER A 3 16.54 30.93 -17.71
CA SER A 3 16.06 29.58 -17.46
C SER A 3 16.30 29.23 -15.99
N SER A 4 15.28 29.37 -15.15
CA SER A 4 15.24 28.75 -13.83
C SER A 4 15.38 27.23 -14.02
N PRO A 5 16.11 26.54 -13.13
CA PRO A 5 16.36 25.11 -13.28
C PRO A 5 15.02 24.38 -13.17
N SER A 6 14.51 23.91 -14.31
CA SER A 6 13.31 23.06 -14.34
C SER A 6 13.70 21.71 -13.74
N ILE A 7 13.47 21.54 -12.43
CA ILE A 7 13.47 20.22 -11.81
C ILE A 7 12.37 19.42 -12.50
N ARG A 8 12.75 18.33 -13.16
CA ARG A 8 11.78 17.44 -13.80
C ARG A 8 10.98 16.77 -12.69
N TRP A 9 9.68 16.57 -12.90
CA TRP A 9 8.82 15.84 -11.97
C TRP A 9 9.42 14.49 -11.53
N ASP A 10 10.25 13.90 -12.39
CA ASP A 10 11.05 12.71 -12.13
C ASP A 10 11.95 12.80 -10.89
N ASP A 11 12.53 13.96 -10.58
CA ASP A 11 13.43 14.17 -9.43
C ASP A 11 12.67 14.15 -8.09
N ILE A 12 11.42 14.64 -8.09
CA ILE A 12 10.52 14.70 -6.91
C ILE A 12 9.95 13.31 -6.60
N VAL A 13 9.58 12.56 -7.65
CA VAL A 13 9.21 11.15 -7.55
C VAL A 13 10.39 10.35 -6.99
N HIS A 14 11.62 10.63 -7.45
CA HIS A 14 12.83 9.95 -7.01
C HIS A 14 13.06 10.04 -5.50
N GLU A 15 12.67 11.15 -4.84
CA GLU A 15 12.86 11.34 -3.40
C GLU A 15 11.77 10.67 -2.53
N PHE A 16 10.54 10.55 -3.04
CA PHE A 16 9.47 9.75 -2.42
C PHE A 16 9.67 8.24 -2.54
N HIS A 17 10.26 7.86 -3.66
CA HIS A 17 10.66 6.51 -3.99
C HIS A 17 12.06 6.18 -3.49
N LYS A 18 12.75 7.09 -2.77
CA LYS A 18 14.03 6.75 -2.13
C LYS A 18 13.78 5.50 -1.27
N PRO A 19 14.32 4.35 -1.66
CA PRO A 19 14.00 3.11 -1.01
C PRO A 19 14.49 3.21 0.43
N LYS A 20 13.58 2.99 1.39
CA LYS A 20 13.95 3.03 2.80
C LYS A 20 14.30 1.62 3.24
N ARG A 21 15.46 1.48 3.88
CA ARG A 21 15.76 0.25 4.61
C ARG A 21 14.68 0.04 5.68
N THR A 22 14.08 -1.13 5.70
CA THR A 22 13.11 -1.54 6.71
C THR A 22 13.38 -2.98 7.09
N ASP A 23 13.61 -3.21 8.38
CA ASP A 23 13.87 -4.55 8.93
C ASP A 23 12.58 -5.17 9.51
N HIS A 24 11.41 -4.63 9.13
CA HIS A 24 10.13 -5.07 9.67
C HIS A 24 9.63 -6.34 8.99
N VAL A 25 9.77 -7.48 9.67
CA VAL A 25 9.16 -8.74 9.24
C VAL A 25 7.67 -8.72 9.56
N CYS A 26 6.84 -8.90 8.54
CA CYS A 26 5.38 -8.82 8.64
C CYS A 26 4.76 -10.19 8.89
N LEU A 27 5.15 -10.85 9.98
CA LEU A 27 4.63 -12.16 10.39
C LEU A 27 4.21 -12.16 11.87
N PRO A 28 3.24 -12.99 12.27
CA PRO A 28 2.90 -13.15 13.68
C PRO A 28 4.10 -13.66 14.49
N ARG A 29 4.27 -13.12 15.70
CA ARG A 29 5.38 -13.48 16.60
C ARG A 29 5.48 -14.98 16.87
N ALA A 30 4.34 -15.65 17.12
CA ALA A 30 4.32 -17.09 17.39
C ALA A 30 4.90 -17.91 16.22
N LEU A 31 4.66 -17.48 14.98
CA LEU A 31 5.18 -18.17 13.80
C LEU A 31 6.69 -17.91 13.61
N LEU A 32 7.16 -16.70 13.95
CA LEU A 32 8.60 -16.40 13.95
C LEU A 32 9.34 -17.25 14.98
N GLU A 33 8.77 -17.41 16.18
CA GLU A 33 9.33 -18.28 17.23
C GLU A 33 9.36 -19.75 16.78
N GLU A 34 8.33 -20.23 16.07
CA GLU A 34 8.33 -21.57 15.44
C GLU A 34 9.47 -21.71 14.44
N PHE A 35 9.64 -20.76 13.52
CA PHE A 35 10.70 -20.81 12.51
C PHE A 35 12.11 -20.77 13.12
N GLN A 36 12.32 -19.98 14.17
CA GLN A 36 13.59 -19.92 14.89
C GLN A 36 13.91 -21.23 15.61
N SER A 37 12.88 -21.89 16.17
CA SER A 37 13.05 -23.14 16.91
C SER A 37 13.36 -24.36 16.05
N ASN A 38 13.05 -24.30 14.74
CA ASN A 38 13.20 -25.43 13.84
C ASN A 38 14.31 -25.16 12.80
N PRO A 39 15.50 -25.79 12.97
CA PRO A 39 16.64 -25.57 12.08
C PRO A 39 16.38 -26.00 10.62
N GLY A 40 15.37 -26.84 10.38
CA GLY A 40 14.98 -27.28 9.04
C GLY A 40 14.36 -26.19 8.15
N TRP A 41 13.93 -25.06 8.71
CA TRP A 41 13.32 -23.96 7.94
C TRP A 41 14.28 -22.88 7.47
N SER A 42 15.58 -22.99 7.79
CA SER A 42 16.62 -22.06 7.35
C SER A 42 16.29 -20.58 7.64
N TYR A 43 15.62 -20.31 8.77
CA TYR A 43 15.12 -18.98 9.14
C TYR A 43 16.19 -17.88 9.04
N GLU A 44 17.38 -18.10 9.62
CA GLU A 44 18.50 -17.15 9.60
C GLU A 44 19.03 -16.83 8.18
N LEU A 45 18.80 -17.73 7.21
CA LEU A 45 19.25 -17.56 5.83
C LEU A 45 18.19 -16.94 4.92
N SER A 46 16.95 -16.84 5.40
CA SER A 46 15.78 -16.39 4.63
C SER A 46 15.92 -14.96 4.12
N LEU A 47 15.29 -14.70 2.97
CA LEU A 47 15.19 -13.38 2.35
C LEU A 47 14.46 -12.38 3.25
N ILE A 48 13.63 -12.83 4.21
CA ILE A 48 13.01 -11.95 5.22
C ILE A 48 14.05 -11.17 6.07
N HIS A 49 15.34 -11.49 6.00
CA HIS A 49 16.40 -10.71 6.64
C HIS A 49 17.26 -9.93 5.65
N LYS A 50 17.33 -10.37 4.39
CA LYS A 50 18.36 -9.94 3.42
C LYS A 50 17.81 -9.13 2.24
N LEU A 51 16.50 -8.99 2.08
CA LEU A 51 15.89 -8.28 0.93
C LEU A 51 16.52 -6.90 0.67
N ASP A 52 16.69 -6.10 1.71
CA ASP A 52 17.23 -4.73 1.58
C ASP A 52 18.76 -4.70 1.45
N ASP A 53 19.45 -5.79 1.78
CA ASP A 53 20.89 -5.94 1.50
C ASP A 53 21.11 -6.33 0.02
N LEU A 54 20.15 -7.04 -0.60
CA LEU A 54 20.17 -7.40 -2.03
C LEU A 54 19.82 -6.21 -2.92
N SER A 55 18.76 -5.47 -2.57
CA SER A 55 18.40 -4.21 -3.22
C SER A 55 17.68 -3.32 -2.21
N LEU A 56 18.30 -2.18 -1.90
CA LEU A 56 17.84 -1.27 -0.85
C LEU A 56 16.35 -0.91 -1.05
N GLY A 57 15.57 -1.01 0.03
CA GLY A 57 14.16 -0.67 0.10
C GLY A 57 13.23 -1.48 -0.81
N THR A 58 13.70 -2.66 -1.24
CA THR A 58 12.84 -3.71 -1.79
C THR A 58 11.69 -4.00 -0.84
N ARG A 59 11.96 -4.15 0.46
CA ARG A 59 10.90 -4.46 1.44
C ARG A 59 9.88 -3.32 1.56
N ASP A 60 10.32 -2.07 1.63
CA ASP A 60 9.40 -0.91 1.66
C ASP A 60 8.49 -0.89 0.41
N THR A 61 9.05 -1.25 -0.74
CA THR A 61 8.29 -1.36 -2.00
C THR A 61 7.24 -2.48 -1.91
N ILE A 62 7.61 -3.67 -1.42
CA ILE A 62 6.70 -4.80 -1.17
C ILE A 62 5.52 -4.38 -0.30
N LEU A 63 5.83 -3.80 0.85
CA LEU A 63 4.84 -3.36 1.81
C LEU A 63 3.90 -2.29 1.25
N ARG A 64 4.43 -1.33 0.47
CA ARG A 64 3.61 -0.29 -0.13
C ARG A 64 2.61 -0.84 -1.12
N HIS A 65 2.96 -1.75 -2.03
CA HIS A 65 1.95 -2.25 -2.97
C HIS A 65 0.88 -3.08 -2.29
N TYR A 66 1.25 -3.83 -1.24
CA TYR A 66 0.30 -4.51 -0.36
C TYR A 66 -0.68 -3.50 0.27
N ILE A 67 -0.17 -2.52 1.02
CA ILE A 67 -0.97 -1.51 1.74
C ILE A 67 -1.86 -0.71 0.77
N LEU A 68 -1.36 -0.45 -0.44
CA LEU A 68 -2.07 0.34 -1.45
C LEU A 68 -3.04 -0.45 -2.30
N GLY A 69 -2.96 -1.78 -2.26
CA GLY A 69 -3.65 -2.62 -3.20
C GLY A 69 -3.29 -2.29 -4.65
N ARG A 70 -2.01 -1.97 -4.94
CA ARG A 70 -1.52 -1.64 -6.30
C ARG A 70 -1.32 -2.87 -7.20
N GLY A 71 -1.43 -4.08 -6.65
CA GLY A 71 -1.23 -5.32 -7.40
C GLY A 71 -0.10 -6.15 -6.79
N ASP A 72 0.23 -7.26 -7.46
CA ASP A 72 1.42 -8.04 -7.12
C ASP A 72 2.69 -7.30 -7.57
N ILE A 73 3.78 -7.46 -6.82
CA ILE A 73 5.08 -6.91 -7.21
C ILE A 73 5.95 -8.01 -7.79
N TYR A 74 6.60 -7.65 -8.89
CA TYR A 74 7.54 -8.51 -9.60
C TYR A 74 8.97 -8.33 -9.07
N VAL A 75 9.75 -9.41 -9.15
CA VAL A 75 11.15 -9.41 -8.72
C VAL A 75 11.96 -8.43 -9.57
N PHE A 76 12.70 -7.52 -8.93
CA PHE A 76 13.54 -6.56 -9.63
C PHE A 76 14.86 -7.19 -10.14
N PRO A 77 15.41 -6.72 -11.29
CA PRO A 77 16.58 -7.32 -11.93
C PRO A 77 17.88 -7.24 -11.11
N GLU A 78 17.97 -6.31 -10.15
CA GLU A 78 19.18 -6.04 -9.37
C GLU A 78 19.41 -7.00 -8.20
N LEU A 79 18.51 -7.97 -7.98
CA LEU A 79 18.71 -9.01 -6.95
C LEU A 79 19.95 -9.85 -7.30
N ARG A 80 21.09 -9.51 -6.68
CA ARG A 80 22.32 -10.31 -6.70
C ARG A 80 22.21 -11.48 -5.74
N ILE A 81 21.50 -12.52 -6.14
CA ILE A 81 21.48 -13.78 -5.40
C ILE A 81 22.74 -14.56 -5.79
N ASP A 82 23.61 -14.83 -4.81
CA ASP A 82 24.78 -15.70 -5.02
C ASP A 82 24.33 -17.07 -5.53
N GLU A 83 24.92 -17.51 -6.64
CA GLU A 83 24.45 -18.66 -7.42
C GLU A 83 24.73 -19.98 -6.67
N VAL A 84 23.68 -20.67 -6.21
CA VAL A 84 23.80 -22.03 -5.66
C VAL A 84 23.36 -23.05 -6.72
N GLY A 85 24.25 -23.36 -7.66
CA GLY A 85 24.11 -24.47 -8.62
C GLY A 85 23.97 -24.08 -10.09
N ASP A 86 23.96 -25.11 -10.95
CA ASP A 86 24.09 -25.06 -12.43
C ASP A 86 22.84 -24.50 -13.17
N TRP A 87 21.99 -23.73 -12.49
CA TRP A 87 20.70 -23.22 -12.98
C TRP A 87 20.66 -21.69 -12.86
N SER A 88 20.36 -21.03 -13.97
CA SER A 88 20.42 -19.56 -14.02
C SER A 88 19.10 -18.95 -13.52
N LEU A 89 19.04 -18.55 -12.25
CA LEU A 89 17.98 -17.69 -11.69
C LEU A 89 17.67 -16.52 -12.62
N ARG A 90 18.72 -15.94 -13.22
CA ARG A 90 18.63 -14.81 -14.16
C ARG A 90 17.79 -15.10 -15.40
N LYS A 91 17.66 -16.37 -15.83
CA LYS A 91 16.79 -16.75 -16.96
C LYS A 91 15.31 -16.82 -16.58
N GLN A 92 15.00 -17.02 -15.30
CA GLN A 92 13.62 -17.17 -14.81
C GLN A 92 13.09 -15.87 -14.18
N PHE A 93 13.97 -15.10 -13.56
CA PHE A 93 13.70 -13.84 -12.90
C PHE A 93 14.49 -12.74 -13.59
N TYR A 94 13.89 -12.16 -14.62
CA TYR A 94 14.43 -11.06 -15.41
C TYR A 94 13.39 -9.95 -15.58
N ASP A 95 13.82 -8.79 -16.06
CA ASP A 95 12.91 -7.68 -16.30
C ASP A 95 11.83 -8.06 -17.32
N GLY A 96 10.57 -7.82 -16.98
CA GLY A 96 9.44 -8.24 -17.80
C GLY A 96 9.04 -9.71 -17.65
N SER A 97 9.73 -10.55 -16.87
CA SER A 97 9.31 -11.93 -16.59
C SER A 97 7.97 -12.03 -15.85
N ARG A 98 7.53 -10.95 -15.21
CA ARG A 98 6.33 -10.90 -14.35
C ARG A 98 6.33 -11.94 -13.21
N SER A 99 7.49 -12.48 -12.87
CA SER A 99 7.66 -13.37 -11.71
C SER A 99 7.58 -12.55 -10.43
N THR A 100 6.69 -12.92 -9.52
CA THR A 100 6.52 -12.26 -8.21
C THR A 100 7.55 -12.76 -7.18
N TYR A 101 7.71 -12.04 -6.07
CA TYR A 101 8.55 -12.51 -4.95
C TYR A 101 8.09 -13.86 -4.38
N LEU A 102 6.81 -14.21 -4.52
CA LEU A 102 6.29 -15.53 -4.14
C LEU A 102 6.80 -16.64 -5.06
N HIS A 103 6.98 -16.39 -6.37
CA HIS A 103 7.64 -17.34 -7.28
C HIS A 103 9.09 -17.59 -6.88
N LEU A 104 9.82 -16.51 -6.54
CA LEU A 104 11.20 -16.61 -6.10
C LEU A 104 11.32 -17.40 -4.79
N ALA A 105 10.50 -17.07 -3.79
CA ALA A 105 10.48 -17.77 -2.52
C ALA A 105 10.16 -19.27 -2.69
N ALA A 106 9.17 -19.58 -3.53
CA ALA A 106 8.79 -20.95 -3.86
C ALA A 106 9.91 -21.73 -4.57
N ARG A 107 10.64 -21.10 -5.50
CA ARG A 107 11.80 -21.68 -6.17
C ARG A 107 12.95 -21.99 -5.21
N LEU A 108 13.22 -21.08 -4.28
CA LEU A 108 14.36 -21.18 -3.36
C LEU A 108 14.11 -22.10 -2.17
N GLY A 109 12.88 -22.58 -1.94
CA GLY A 109 12.55 -23.31 -0.73
C GLY A 109 12.50 -22.42 0.52
N ASP A 110 12.33 -21.11 0.35
CA ASP A 110 12.37 -20.14 1.46
C ASP A 110 11.02 -20.10 2.19
N VAL A 111 10.87 -20.97 3.20
CA VAL A 111 9.62 -21.11 3.94
C VAL A 111 9.19 -19.80 4.62
N PRO A 112 10.01 -19.11 5.43
CA PRO A 112 9.57 -17.87 6.07
C PRO A 112 9.13 -16.80 5.07
N PHE A 113 9.83 -16.66 3.94
CA PHE A 113 9.50 -15.63 2.96
C PHE A 113 8.22 -15.94 2.18
N VAL A 114 7.89 -17.22 1.92
CA VAL A 114 6.58 -17.61 1.38
C VAL A 114 5.44 -17.17 2.30
N TYR A 115 5.58 -17.40 3.61
CA TYR A 115 4.58 -16.98 4.58
C TYR A 115 4.43 -15.45 4.62
N GLU A 116 5.54 -14.71 4.53
CA GLU A 116 5.48 -13.24 4.50
C GLU A 116 4.78 -12.75 3.22
N CYS A 117 5.09 -13.34 2.05
CA CYS A 117 4.41 -13.02 0.79
C CYS A 117 2.89 -13.26 0.87
N ILE A 118 2.46 -14.40 1.43
CA ILE A 118 1.05 -14.71 1.66
C ILE A 118 0.41 -13.69 2.62
N ARG A 119 1.11 -13.34 3.70
CA ARG A 119 0.64 -12.38 4.69
C ARG A 119 0.48 -10.97 4.14
N LEU A 120 1.33 -10.60 3.18
CA LEU A 120 1.28 -9.36 2.41
C LEU A 120 0.35 -9.46 1.18
N GLY A 121 -0.53 -10.47 1.14
CA GLY A 121 -1.63 -10.52 0.20
C GLY A 121 -1.23 -10.68 -1.27
N VAL A 122 -0.04 -11.26 -1.54
CA VAL A 122 0.32 -11.67 -2.90
C VAL A 122 -0.67 -12.73 -3.37
N ASN A 123 -1.16 -12.61 -4.60
CA ASN A 123 -2.03 -13.61 -5.18
C ASN A 123 -1.28 -14.95 -5.31
N VAL A 124 -1.77 -16.00 -4.66
CA VAL A 124 -1.15 -17.34 -4.70
C VAL A 124 -1.21 -18.00 -6.08
N ASP A 125 -2.14 -17.55 -6.93
CA ASP A 125 -2.31 -17.99 -8.32
C ASP A 125 -1.77 -16.97 -9.33
N CYS A 126 -0.90 -16.04 -8.89
CA CYS A 126 -0.23 -15.12 -9.81
C CYS A 126 0.53 -15.92 -10.89
N ARG A 127 0.56 -15.39 -12.12
CA ARG A 127 1.18 -16.05 -13.27
C ARG A 127 2.30 -15.19 -13.82
N ASP A 128 3.46 -15.82 -14.05
CA ASP A 128 4.55 -15.20 -14.80
C ASP A 128 4.23 -15.09 -16.31
N VAL A 129 5.14 -14.56 -17.12
CA VAL A 129 4.94 -14.46 -18.58
C VAL A 129 4.77 -15.81 -19.29
N SER A 130 5.28 -16.89 -18.71
CA SER A 130 5.09 -18.26 -19.19
C SER A 130 3.80 -18.88 -18.63
N GLY A 131 2.98 -18.13 -17.90
CA GLY A 131 1.73 -18.64 -17.32
C GLY A 131 1.93 -19.57 -16.11
N ARG A 132 3.14 -19.70 -15.58
CA ARG A 132 3.48 -20.56 -14.44
C ARG A 132 3.09 -19.87 -13.13
N THR A 133 2.64 -20.66 -12.15
CA THR A 133 2.29 -20.18 -10.80
C THR A 133 3.42 -20.46 -9.79
N PRO A 134 3.42 -19.84 -8.59
CA PRO A 134 4.36 -20.18 -7.54
C PRO A 134 4.30 -21.66 -7.14
N LEU A 135 3.10 -22.25 -7.16
CA LEU A 135 2.92 -23.68 -6.91
C LEU A 135 3.60 -24.54 -7.98
N CYS A 136 3.55 -24.13 -9.26
CA CYS A 136 4.31 -24.79 -10.33
C CYS A 136 5.82 -24.76 -10.06
N PHE A 137 6.36 -23.59 -9.67
CA PHE A 137 7.79 -23.42 -9.38
C PHE A 137 8.25 -24.33 -8.24
N ALA A 138 7.49 -24.41 -7.14
CA ALA A 138 7.80 -25.30 -6.03
C ALA A 138 7.85 -26.77 -6.47
N LEU A 139 6.87 -27.24 -7.25
CA LEU A 139 6.78 -28.65 -7.65
C LEU A 139 7.80 -29.05 -8.72
N GLN A 140 8.14 -28.12 -9.62
CA GLN A 140 9.28 -28.31 -10.51
C GLN A 140 10.58 -28.47 -9.72
N GLU A 141 10.78 -27.66 -8.69
CA GLU A 141 11.96 -27.76 -7.83
C GLU A 141 11.96 -29.06 -7.02
N VAL A 142 10.81 -29.54 -6.55
CA VAL A 142 10.68 -30.85 -5.91
C VAL A 142 11.14 -31.96 -6.85
N ALA A 143 10.61 -32.00 -8.07
CA ALA A 143 10.96 -33.02 -9.05
C ALA A 143 12.48 -33.01 -9.35
N MET A 144 13.07 -31.83 -9.53
CA MET A 144 14.51 -31.68 -9.73
C MET A 144 15.34 -32.08 -8.50
N SER A 145 14.88 -31.75 -7.30
CA SER A 145 15.57 -32.07 -6.04
C SER A 145 15.59 -33.57 -5.77
N HIS A 146 14.53 -34.30 -6.13
CA HIS A 146 14.54 -35.78 -6.10
C HIS A 146 15.59 -36.37 -7.05
N HIS A 147 15.68 -35.85 -8.29
CA HIS A 147 16.72 -36.26 -9.22
C HIS A 147 18.15 -36.02 -8.67
N ARG A 148 18.37 -34.87 -8.02
CA ARG A 148 19.66 -34.52 -7.40
C ARG A 148 19.97 -35.42 -6.20
N LEU A 149 18.98 -35.68 -5.35
CA LEU A 149 19.10 -36.60 -4.21
C LEU A 149 19.51 -38.00 -4.67
N LEU A 150 18.88 -38.52 -5.72
CA LEU A 150 19.23 -39.86 -6.24
C LEU A 150 20.64 -39.91 -6.81
N ARG A 151 21.07 -38.88 -7.55
CA ARG A 151 22.47 -38.77 -8.00
C ARG A 151 23.45 -38.69 -6.83
N ALA A 152 23.13 -37.93 -5.78
CA ALA A 152 23.96 -37.84 -4.57
C ALA A 152 24.08 -39.21 -3.86
N LYS A 153 22.97 -39.93 -3.72
CA LYS A 153 22.93 -41.30 -3.17
C LYS A 153 23.78 -42.28 -4.00
N GLN A 154 23.64 -42.25 -5.33
CA GLN A 154 24.44 -43.10 -6.24
C GLN A 154 25.94 -42.82 -6.11
N ARG A 155 26.31 -41.54 -5.94
CA ARG A 155 27.70 -41.10 -5.71
C ARG A 155 28.17 -41.32 -4.26
N LYS A 156 27.31 -41.84 -3.38
CA LYS A 156 27.56 -42.00 -1.94
C LYS A 156 27.98 -40.69 -1.24
N ASN A 157 27.51 -39.55 -1.74
CA ASN A 157 27.73 -38.25 -1.09
C ASN A 157 26.64 -38.01 -0.03
N THR A 158 26.93 -38.36 1.22
CA THR A 158 25.96 -38.30 2.33
C THR A 158 25.58 -36.87 2.69
N SER A 159 26.53 -35.93 2.70
CA SER A 159 26.30 -34.51 3.01
C SER A 159 25.33 -33.86 2.00
N ASP A 160 25.57 -34.06 0.70
CA ASP A 160 24.65 -33.55 -0.34
C ASP A 160 23.26 -34.18 -0.21
N ALA A 161 23.19 -35.49 0.08
CA ALA A 161 21.92 -36.18 0.23
C ALA A 161 21.11 -35.62 1.40
N GLU A 162 21.74 -35.34 2.54
CA GLU A 162 21.09 -34.71 3.70
C GLU A 162 20.59 -33.30 3.37
N ALA A 163 21.39 -32.50 2.64
CA ALA A 163 20.98 -31.17 2.19
C ALA A 163 19.75 -31.22 1.27
N TRP A 164 19.71 -32.13 0.29
CA TRP A 164 18.54 -32.29 -0.60
C TRP A 164 17.31 -32.81 0.15
N ILE A 165 17.48 -33.69 1.14
CA ILE A 165 16.38 -34.14 2.00
C ILE A 165 15.80 -32.97 2.80
N ALA A 166 16.64 -32.11 3.38
CA ALA A 166 16.20 -30.92 4.08
C ALA A 166 15.46 -29.96 3.15
N HIS A 167 15.98 -29.72 1.95
CA HIS A 167 15.36 -28.86 0.94
C HIS A 167 13.99 -29.40 0.47
N LEU A 168 13.86 -30.71 0.27
CA LEU A 168 12.57 -31.34 -0.05
C LEU A 168 11.52 -31.11 1.06
N LYS A 169 11.91 -31.18 2.34
CA LYS A 169 11.01 -30.87 3.46
C LYS A 169 10.53 -29.41 3.43
N GLN A 170 11.42 -28.48 3.09
CA GLN A 170 11.08 -27.06 2.91
C GLN A 170 10.07 -26.86 1.78
N LEU A 171 10.33 -27.46 0.62
CA LEU A 171 9.43 -27.39 -0.54
C LEU A 171 8.05 -27.99 -0.25
N ARG A 172 7.97 -29.13 0.46
CA ARG A 172 6.68 -29.71 0.89
C ARG A 172 5.89 -28.78 1.79
N ARG A 173 6.56 -28.09 2.71
CA ARG A 173 5.91 -27.08 3.57
C ARG A 173 5.38 -25.89 2.79
N ILE A 174 6.12 -25.44 1.77
CA ILE A 174 5.67 -24.37 0.86
C ILE A 174 4.44 -24.83 0.07
N VAL A 175 4.47 -26.03 -0.51
CA VAL A 175 3.34 -26.60 -1.23
C VAL A 175 2.10 -26.68 -0.31
N GLN A 176 2.27 -27.15 0.92
CA GLN A 176 1.20 -27.17 1.92
C GLN A 176 0.65 -25.76 2.17
N ALA A 177 1.50 -24.77 2.44
CA ALA A 177 1.07 -23.39 2.70
C ALA A 177 0.27 -22.80 1.53
N LEU A 178 0.69 -23.06 0.29
CA LEU A 178 -0.03 -22.62 -0.91
C LEU A 178 -1.39 -23.33 -1.06
N LEU A 179 -1.45 -24.64 -0.81
CA LEU A 179 -2.71 -25.40 -0.86
C LEU A 179 -3.70 -25.00 0.26
N GLU A 180 -3.20 -24.68 1.46
CA GLU A 180 -3.99 -24.10 2.56
C GLU A 180 -4.57 -22.71 2.22
N GLN A 181 -3.89 -21.98 1.32
CA GLN A 181 -4.38 -20.73 0.73
C GLN A 181 -5.26 -20.92 -0.51
N HIS A 182 -5.65 -22.16 -0.77
CA HIS A 182 -6.52 -22.56 -1.87
C HIS A 182 -5.92 -22.38 -3.27
N ALA A 183 -4.58 -22.35 -3.41
CA ALA A 183 -3.92 -22.29 -4.72
C ALA A 183 -4.50 -23.33 -5.69
N ASP A 184 -4.72 -22.91 -6.93
CA ASP A 184 -5.29 -23.74 -7.98
C ASP A 184 -4.21 -24.62 -8.60
N PHE A 185 -4.30 -25.91 -8.30
CA PHE A 185 -3.36 -26.93 -8.77
C PHE A 185 -3.61 -27.38 -10.22
N ARG A 186 -4.60 -26.81 -10.92
CA ARG A 186 -4.95 -27.14 -12.31
C ARG A 186 -4.44 -26.12 -13.32
N LEU A 187 -3.91 -24.99 -12.87
CA LEU A 187 -3.37 -23.95 -13.76
C LEU A 187 -2.10 -24.45 -14.48
N VAL A 188 -2.16 -24.56 -15.80
CA VAL A 188 -1.04 -24.98 -16.66
C VAL A 188 -0.19 -23.80 -17.11
N ALA A 189 1.09 -24.04 -17.44
CA ALA A 189 1.91 -23.03 -18.12
C ALA A 189 1.51 -22.90 -19.61
N HIS A 190 1.98 -21.86 -20.28
CA HIS A 190 1.77 -21.66 -21.72
C HIS A 190 2.64 -22.61 -22.56
N ASP A 191 3.85 -22.89 -22.08
CA ASP A 191 4.87 -23.72 -22.73
C ASP A 191 4.95 -25.16 -22.18
N ASP A 192 4.19 -25.46 -21.13
CA ASP A 192 4.12 -26.78 -20.51
C ASP A 192 2.68 -27.16 -20.17
N ALA A 193 2.19 -28.24 -20.79
CA ALA A 193 0.83 -28.75 -20.56
C ALA A 193 0.64 -29.37 -19.16
N ARG A 194 1.71 -29.56 -18.38
CA ARG A 194 1.64 -30.08 -17.01
C ARG A 194 1.19 -29.01 -16.03
N SER A 195 0.06 -29.25 -15.37
CA SER A 195 -0.38 -28.46 -14.22
C SER A 195 0.40 -28.86 -12.94
N PRO A 196 0.29 -28.10 -11.84
CA PRO A 196 0.85 -28.48 -10.54
C PRO A 196 0.56 -29.92 -10.14
N VAL A 197 -0.69 -30.39 -10.28
CA VAL A 197 -1.03 -31.78 -9.91
C VAL A 197 -0.29 -32.82 -10.76
N HIS A 198 0.01 -32.53 -12.04
CA HIS A 198 0.87 -33.38 -12.89
C HIS A 198 2.32 -33.38 -12.42
N TRP A 199 2.85 -32.23 -12.00
CA TRP A 199 4.20 -32.16 -11.42
C TRP A 199 4.30 -32.89 -10.07
N ALA A 200 3.27 -32.83 -9.23
CA ALA A 200 3.22 -33.59 -7.98
C ALA A 200 3.24 -35.10 -8.23
N TRP A 201 2.52 -35.59 -9.24
CA TRP A 201 2.58 -36.98 -9.67
C TRP A 201 3.96 -37.35 -10.24
N TYR A 202 4.51 -36.50 -11.11
CA TYR A 202 5.85 -36.70 -11.70
C TYR A 202 6.97 -36.64 -10.64
N ALA A 203 6.71 -36.08 -9.47
CA ALA A 203 7.65 -36.09 -8.36
C ALA A 203 7.67 -37.39 -7.55
N LEU A 204 6.80 -38.38 -7.83
CA LEU A 204 6.69 -39.67 -7.11
C LEU A 204 6.86 -39.57 -5.59
N ASP A 205 6.40 -38.45 -5.04
CA ASP A 205 6.56 -38.10 -3.64
C ASP A 205 5.27 -38.42 -2.93
N LEU A 206 5.26 -39.56 -2.23
CA LEU A 206 4.04 -40.11 -1.62
C LEU A 206 3.40 -39.11 -0.64
N GLU A 207 4.21 -38.36 0.11
CA GLU A 207 3.73 -37.33 1.04
C GLU A 207 3.03 -36.19 0.29
N LEU A 208 3.55 -35.78 -0.87
CA LEU A 208 2.89 -34.77 -1.70
C LEU A 208 1.60 -35.29 -2.30
N ILE A 209 1.56 -36.53 -2.76
CA ILE A 209 0.34 -37.11 -3.34
C ILE A 209 -0.76 -37.15 -2.27
N GLU A 210 -0.45 -37.61 -1.06
CA GLU A 210 -1.38 -37.58 0.07
C GLU A 210 -1.84 -36.16 0.40
N LEU A 211 -0.92 -35.20 0.43
CA LEU A 211 -1.23 -33.79 0.67
C LEU A 211 -2.19 -33.23 -0.39
N PHE A 212 -1.96 -33.50 -1.67
CA PHE A 212 -2.82 -33.05 -2.76
C PHE A 212 -4.24 -33.63 -2.63
N VAL A 213 -4.36 -34.93 -2.35
CA VAL A 213 -5.65 -35.59 -2.11
C VAL A 213 -6.35 -35.01 -0.89
N ALA A 214 -5.63 -34.77 0.21
CA ALA A 214 -6.18 -34.12 1.41
C ALA A 214 -6.68 -32.69 1.13
N HIS A 215 -6.17 -32.02 0.09
CA HIS A 215 -6.62 -30.71 -0.39
C HIS A 215 -7.57 -30.79 -1.60
N GLY A 216 -8.15 -31.96 -1.87
CA GLY A 216 -9.25 -32.15 -2.83
C GLY A 216 -8.83 -32.48 -4.27
N ALA A 217 -7.54 -32.72 -4.53
CA ALA A 217 -7.03 -33.08 -5.85
C ALA A 217 -7.14 -34.61 -6.12
N PHE A 218 -8.34 -35.16 -6.03
CA PHE A 218 -8.58 -36.61 -6.21
C PHE A 218 -8.24 -37.10 -7.62
N GLU A 219 -8.16 -36.23 -8.62
CA GLU A 219 -7.73 -36.63 -9.96
C GLU A 219 -6.32 -37.22 -9.99
N ILE A 220 -5.45 -36.88 -9.04
CA ILE A 220 -4.05 -37.32 -9.03
C ILE A 220 -3.92 -38.85 -8.97
N ILE A 221 -4.86 -39.53 -8.31
CA ILE A 221 -4.85 -41.00 -8.18
C ILE A 221 -5.36 -41.71 -9.44
N THR A 222 -5.90 -40.96 -10.41
CA THR A 222 -6.34 -41.49 -11.71
C THR A 222 -5.24 -41.42 -12.77
N PHE A 223 -4.10 -40.83 -12.45
CA PHE A 223 -3.01 -40.65 -13.42
C PHE A 223 -2.35 -41.99 -13.79
N PRO A 224 -1.79 -42.09 -15.01
CA PRO A 224 -1.27 -43.36 -15.51
C PRO A 224 -0.10 -43.92 -14.69
N LEU A 225 -0.15 -45.22 -14.41
CA LEU A 225 0.84 -46.01 -13.66
C LEU A 225 1.60 -47.05 -14.53
N GLY A 226 1.30 -47.09 -15.84
CA GLY A 226 1.74 -48.14 -16.76
C GLY A 226 2.96 -47.76 -17.61
N ALA A 227 3.78 -48.75 -17.96
CA ALA A 227 5.02 -48.56 -18.76
C ALA A 227 4.77 -48.12 -20.22
N ASN A 228 3.59 -48.35 -20.77
CA ASN A 228 3.25 -47.98 -22.15
C ASN A 228 2.92 -46.47 -22.33
N GLU A 229 2.71 -45.74 -21.22
CA GLU A 229 2.50 -44.28 -21.21
C GLU A 229 3.72 -43.57 -20.60
N ALA A 230 4.91 -44.01 -21.04
CA ALA A 230 6.22 -43.56 -20.56
C ALA A 230 6.47 -42.04 -20.65
N ALA A 231 5.63 -41.29 -21.37
CA ALA A 231 5.75 -39.84 -21.49
C ALA A 231 5.53 -39.09 -20.16
N CYS A 232 4.80 -39.67 -19.21
CA CYS A 232 4.52 -39.06 -17.90
C CYS A 232 5.24 -39.74 -16.72
N MET A 233 5.92 -40.87 -16.93
CA MET A 233 6.65 -41.56 -15.87
C MET A 233 8.00 -40.86 -15.60
N PRO A 234 8.37 -40.62 -14.33
CA PRO A 234 9.64 -39.97 -14.04
C PRO A 234 10.83 -40.85 -14.38
N LEU A 235 11.84 -40.24 -14.99
CA LEU A 235 13.08 -40.95 -15.39
C LEU A 235 13.83 -41.60 -14.22
N TRP A 236 13.46 -41.25 -12.98
CA TRP A 236 14.09 -41.73 -11.77
C TRP A 236 13.28 -42.78 -11.01
N ALA A 237 12.08 -43.10 -11.48
CA ALA A 237 11.20 -44.08 -10.87
C ALA A 237 11.85 -45.47 -10.84
N ASN A 238 11.97 -46.07 -9.67
CA ASN A 238 12.36 -47.48 -9.55
C ASN A 238 11.15 -48.40 -9.26
N PRO A 239 11.25 -49.72 -9.50
CA PRO A 239 10.14 -50.65 -9.30
C PRO A 239 9.54 -50.64 -7.88
N ALA A 240 10.36 -50.37 -6.85
CA ALA A 240 9.90 -50.33 -5.46
C ALA A 240 9.09 -49.05 -5.16
N GLU A 241 9.51 -47.89 -5.69
CA GLU A 241 8.76 -46.63 -5.59
C GLU A 241 7.41 -46.74 -6.32
N VAL A 242 7.41 -47.34 -7.52
CA VAL A 242 6.17 -47.60 -8.28
C VAL A 242 5.25 -48.55 -7.53
N ALA A 243 5.79 -49.60 -6.89
CA ALA A 243 5.00 -50.51 -6.05
C ALA A 243 4.37 -49.79 -4.84
N SER A 244 5.15 -48.93 -4.19
CA SER A 244 4.69 -48.13 -3.04
C SER A 244 3.60 -47.13 -3.46
N LEU A 245 3.75 -46.50 -4.62
CA LEU A 245 2.74 -45.63 -5.20
C LEU A 245 1.45 -46.39 -5.53
N ARG A 246 1.52 -47.60 -6.10
CA ARG A 246 0.33 -48.42 -6.36
C ARG A 246 -0.42 -48.75 -5.07
N GLN A 247 0.30 -49.09 -4.00
CA GLN A 247 -0.29 -49.34 -2.69
C GLN A 247 -0.98 -48.09 -2.13
N LEU A 248 -0.33 -46.92 -2.26
CA LEU A 248 -0.90 -45.64 -1.86
C LEU A 248 -2.19 -45.32 -2.63
N VAL A 249 -2.15 -45.39 -3.97
CA VAL A 249 -3.30 -45.14 -4.84
C VAL A 249 -4.47 -46.07 -4.48
N SER A 250 -4.20 -47.36 -4.27
CA SER A 250 -5.23 -48.32 -3.85
C SER A 250 -5.87 -47.96 -2.50
N ARG A 251 -5.09 -47.43 -1.55
CA ARG A 251 -5.60 -46.98 -0.25
C ARG A 251 -6.44 -45.70 -0.38
N LEU A 252 -6.00 -44.76 -1.21
CA LEU A 252 -6.68 -43.47 -1.40
C LEU A 252 -7.92 -43.57 -2.32
N ALA A 253 -8.05 -44.64 -3.09
CA ALA A 253 -9.19 -44.89 -3.98
C ALA A 253 -10.49 -45.32 -3.26
N GLY A 254 -10.53 -45.31 -1.93
CA GLY A 254 -11.76 -45.58 -1.17
C GLY A 254 -12.90 -44.60 -1.48
N ASP A 255 -14.13 -44.96 -1.09
CA ASP A 255 -15.35 -44.24 -1.47
C ASP A 255 -15.49 -42.86 -0.81
N GLU A 256 -14.85 -42.63 0.34
CA GLU A 256 -14.91 -41.36 1.06
C GLU A 256 -13.97 -40.31 0.46
N ARG A 257 -14.54 -39.28 -0.15
CA ARG A 257 -13.82 -38.12 -0.66
C ARG A 257 -14.02 -36.93 0.27
N PRO A 258 -13.10 -36.68 1.23
CA PRO A 258 -13.23 -35.52 2.11
C PRO A 258 -13.22 -34.22 1.28
N PRO A 259 -14.06 -33.23 1.64
CA PRO A 259 -14.04 -31.93 0.98
C PRO A 259 -12.70 -31.23 1.26
N ARG A 260 -12.29 -30.36 0.33
CA ARG A 260 -11.11 -29.51 0.52
C ARG A 260 -11.25 -28.73 1.85
N PRO A 261 -10.25 -28.77 2.74
CA PRO A 261 -10.28 -28.02 4.00
C PRO A 261 -10.55 -26.53 3.77
N THR A 262 -11.21 -25.88 4.72
CA THR A 262 -11.50 -24.44 4.64
C THR A 262 -10.20 -23.63 4.51
N ARG A 263 -10.22 -22.60 3.66
CA ARG A 263 -9.06 -21.73 3.45
C ARG A 263 -8.61 -21.12 4.77
N ARG A 264 -7.32 -21.23 5.10
CA ARG A 264 -6.75 -20.54 6.28
C ARG A 264 -6.66 -19.04 6.03
N CYS A 265 -6.92 -18.23 7.05
CA CYS A 265 -6.81 -16.79 6.91
C CYS A 265 -5.34 -16.37 6.64
N PRO A 266 -5.05 -15.54 5.61
CA PRO A 266 -3.70 -15.05 5.32
C PRO A 266 -3.10 -14.19 6.45
N CYS A 267 -3.87 -13.80 7.47
CA CYS A 267 -3.31 -13.17 8.66
C CYS A 267 -2.47 -14.13 9.53
N LEU A 268 -2.47 -15.43 9.19
CA LEU A 268 -1.70 -16.49 9.85
C LEU A 268 -2.05 -16.66 11.34
N SER A 269 -3.29 -16.34 11.71
CA SER A 269 -3.84 -16.57 13.06
C SER A 269 -4.22 -18.02 13.34
N GLY A 270 -4.11 -18.90 12.34
CA GLY A 270 -4.58 -20.29 12.38
C GLY A 270 -6.07 -20.47 12.10
N LYS A 271 -6.88 -19.40 12.16
CA LYS A 271 -8.34 -19.45 11.92
C LYS A 271 -8.69 -19.61 10.43
N PRO A 272 -9.84 -20.22 10.11
CA PRO A 272 -10.41 -20.17 8.76
C PRO A 272 -10.65 -18.72 8.33
N LEU A 273 -10.47 -18.44 7.03
CA LEU A 273 -10.69 -17.12 6.44
C LEU A 273 -12.13 -16.62 6.67
N ALA A 274 -13.10 -17.53 6.47
CA ALA A 274 -14.53 -17.30 6.65
C ALA A 274 -14.89 -16.85 8.08
N GLU A 275 -14.08 -17.21 9.07
CA GLU A 275 -14.28 -16.87 10.49
C GLU A 275 -13.36 -15.72 10.97
N CYS A 276 -12.60 -15.12 10.04
CA CYS A 276 -11.56 -14.15 10.37
C CYS A 276 -11.74 -12.86 9.57
N HIS A 277 -10.88 -12.59 8.59
CA HIS A 277 -10.88 -11.34 7.82
C HIS A 277 -11.96 -11.29 6.71
N ALA A 278 -12.64 -12.41 6.42
CA ALA A 278 -13.83 -12.39 5.56
C ALA A 278 -15.10 -11.91 6.29
N LEU A 279 -15.15 -12.00 7.62
CA LEU A 279 -16.26 -11.45 8.42
C LEU A 279 -16.27 -9.91 8.44
N GLY A 280 -15.16 -9.28 8.06
CA GLY A 280 -15.02 -7.83 8.02
C GLY A 280 -13.69 -7.35 8.57
N TYR A 281 -13.66 -6.07 8.96
CA TYR A 281 -12.44 -5.41 9.40
C TYR A 281 -11.87 -5.96 10.71
N ARG A 282 -10.55 -5.99 10.77
CA ARG A 282 -9.74 -6.29 11.95
C ARG A 282 -8.70 -5.19 12.15
N PRO A 283 -8.22 -4.96 13.38
CA PRO A 283 -7.16 -3.98 13.62
C PRO A 283 -5.91 -4.30 12.81
N TYR A 284 -5.33 -3.29 12.15
CA TYR A 284 -4.02 -3.43 11.52
C TYR A 284 -2.95 -3.73 12.58
N PRO A 285 -2.03 -4.69 12.37
CA PRO A 285 -1.06 -5.07 13.40
C PRO A 285 -0.20 -3.90 13.87
N SER A 286 -0.10 -3.73 15.18
CA SER A 286 0.53 -2.56 15.82
C SER A 286 2.04 -2.45 15.56
N HIS A 287 2.70 -3.61 15.46
CA HIS A 287 4.13 -3.76 15.22
C HIS A 287 4.52 -3.69 13.74
N PHE A 288 3.54 -3.79 12.83
CA PHE A 288 3.81 -3.67 11.40
C PHE A 288 4.20 -2.23 11.03
N PRO A 289 4.88 -2.03 9.89
CA PRO A 289 5.18 -0.71 9.34
C PRO A 289 3.93 0.15 9.24
N CYS A 290 4.06 1.40 9.65
CA CYS A 290 2.96 2.34 9.59
C CYS A 290 2.59 2.66 8.13
N PRO A 291 1.31 2.52 7.73
CA PRO A 291 0.85 2.79 6.35
C PRO A 291 1.18 4.16 5.77
N CYS A 292 1.53 5.15 6.61
CA CYS A 292 1.99 6.47 6.15
C CYS A 292 3.40 6.50 5.53
N GLY A 293 4.14 5.38 5.49
CA GLY A 293 5.45 5.30 4.82
C GLY A 293 6.64 5.86 5.63
N THR A 294 6.51 6.01 6.95
CA THR A 294 7.60 6.49 7.82
C THR A 294 8.60 5.40 8.23
N ALA A 295 8.42 4.16 7.76
CA ALA A 295 9.18 2.97 8.17
C ALA A 295 9.22 2.70 9.69
N ARG A 296 8.37 3.38 10.48
CA ARG A 296 8.20 3.14 11.92
C ARG A 296 7.06 2.15 12.17
N PRO A 297 7.05 1.41 13.29
CA PRO A 297 5.88 0.65 13.72
C PRO A 297 4.63 1.54 13.81
N TYR A 298 3.49 1.02 13.37
CA TYR A 298 2.20 1.71 13.36
C TYR A 298 1.85 2.29 14.74
N GLU A 299 2.03 1.50 15.80
CA GLU A 299 1.76 1.89 17.20
C GLU A 299 2.61 3.08 17.66
N LYS A 300 3.80 3.26 17.09
CA LYS A 300 4.73 4.34 17.42
C LYS A 300 4.58 5.54 16.48
N CYS A 301 3.61 5.49 15.55
CA CYS A 301 3.43 6.48 14.50
C CYS A 301 1.98 6.99 14.41
N CYS A 302 1.20 6.55 13.43
CA CYS A 302 -0.14 7.09 13.16
C CYS A 302 -1.14 6.72 14.26
N ALA A 303 -0.96 5.59 14.94
CA ALA A 303 -1.82 5.22 16.07
C ALA A 303 -1.79 6.29 17.18
N ARG A 304 -0.62 6.87 17.48
CA ARG A 304 -0.48 7.97 18.47
C ARG A 304 -1.18 9.26 18.05
N ARG A 305 -1.55 9.37 16.78
CA ARG A 305 -2.26 10.52 16.20
C ARG A 305 -3.77 10.26 16.10
N GLY A 306 -4.27 9.16 16.69
CA GLY A 306 -5.67 8.77 16.63
C GLY A 306 -6.12 8.28 15.25
N ILE A 307 -5.18 7.95 14.35
CA ILE A 307 -5.50 7.40 13.04
C ILE A 307 -5.65 5.88 13.18
N GLU A 308 -6.83 5.37 12.86
CA GLU A 308 -7.16 3.95 12.92
C GLU A 308 -7.04 3.30 11.54
N TYR A 309 -6.05 2.42 11.37
CA TYR A 309 -5.95 1.51 10.23
C TYR A 309 -6.51 0.14 10.57
N LEU A 310 -7.23 -0.43 9.61
CA LEU A 310 -7.88 -1.72 9.68
C LEU A 310 -7.49 -2.55 8.45
N GLU A 311 -7.52 -3.86 8.58
CA GLU A 311 -7.34 -4.79 7.47
C GLU A 311 -8.57 -5.70 7.32
N LYS A 312 -8.91 -6.05 6.09
CA LYS A 312 -9.97 -7.01 5.74
C LYS A 312 -9.56 -7.86 4.55
N TRP A 313 -10.30 -8.94 4.31
CA TRP A 313 -10.22 -9.67 3.07
C TRP A 313 -11.02 -8.95 1.97
N ASP A 314 -10.41 -8.73 0.81
CA ASP A 314 -11.05 -8.24 -0.40
C ASP A 314 -11.37 -9.45 -1.29
N GLU A 315 -12.64 -9.84 -1.34
CA GLU A 315 -13.09 -11.04 -2.07
C GLU A 315 -12.90 -10.90 -3.58
N VAL A 316 -13.09 -9.69 -4.12
CA VAL A 316 -12.94 -9.42 -5.56
C VAL A 316 -11.49 -9.57 -5.98
N LYS A 317 -10.57 -9.00 -5.18
CA LYS A 317 -9.14 -9.07 -5.47
C LYS A 317 -8.46 -10.32 -4.92
N LYS A 318 -9.19 -11.15 -4.16
CA LYS A 318 -8.71 -12.33 -3.45
C LYS A 318 -7.43 -12.07 -2.65
N ARG A 319 -7.40 -10.99 -1.87
CA ARG A 319 -6.24 -10.63 -1.04
C ARG A 319 -6.61 -9.81 0.18
N MET A 320 -5.67 -9.68 1.11
CA MET A 320 -5.76 -8.76 2.23
C MET A 320 -5.68 -7.30 1.75
N ALA A 321 -6.54 -6.44 2.26
CA ALA A 321 -6.59 -5.01 1.98
C ALA A 321 -6.55 -4.21 3.29
N VAL A 322 -5.85 -3.08 3.27
CA VAL A 322 -5.74 -2.17 4.42
C VAL A 322 -6.53 -0.90 4.10
N ASP A 323 -7.40 -0.49 5.00
CA ASP A 323 -8.17 0.74 4.92
C ASP A 323 -7.99 1.59 6.18
N ARG A 324 -8.11 2.90 6.01
CA ARG A 324 -8.20 3.86 7.10
C ARG A 324 -9.66 4.10 7.45
N ARG A 325 -9.99 4.07 8.73
CA ARG A 325 -11.30 4.50 9.23
C ARG A 325 -11.33 6.01 9.40
N MET A 326 -12.37 6.64 8.86
CA MET A 326 -12.65 8.07 8.95
C MET A 326 -13.99 8.30 9.62
N ASN A 327 -14.02 9.09 10.70
CA ASN A 327 -15.26 9.52 11.34
C ASN A 327 -15.66 10.86 10.71
N LEU A 328 -16.82 10.91 10.03
CA LEU A 328 -17.26 12.06 9.24
C LEU A 328 -18.03 13.12 10.05
N GLY A 329 -18.13 12.98 11.38
CA GLY A 329 -18.80 13.96 12.23
C GLY A 329 -19.43 13.36 13.48
N PRO A 330 -20.19 14.18 14.24
CA PRO A 330 -20.83 13.77 15.49
C PRO A 330 -21.96 12.75 15.32
N GLU A 331 -22.49 12.57 14.10
CA GLU A 331 -23.57 11.62 13.79
C GLU A 331 -23.10 10.16 13.66
N GLY A 332 -21.79 9.88 13.82
CA GLY A 332 -21.26 8.52 13.81
C GLY A 332 -21.09 7.88 12.43
N ALA A 333 -21.29 8.64 11.34
CA ALA A 333 -21.01 8.17 9.98
C ALA A 333 -19.52 7.83 9.80
N VAL A 334 -19.23 6.59 9.39
CA VAL A 334 -17.87 6.07 9.18
C VAL A 334 -17.62 5.85 7.69
N LYS A 335 -16.52 6.41 7.17
CA LYS A 335 -16.02 6.15 5.82
C LYS A 335 -14.72 5.35 5.91
N TYR A 336 -14.53 4.41 4.98
CA TYR A 336 -13.28 3.68 4.81
C TYR A 336 -12.58 4.16 3.56
N GLU A 337 -11.33 4.55 3.68
CA GLU A 337 -10.53 5.06 2.57
C GLU A 337 -9.19 4.36 2.50
N ASN A 338 -8.62 4.29 1.30
CA ASN A 338 -7.25 3.81 1.13
C ASN A 338 -6.29 4.63 2.05
N PRO A 339 -5.32 3.98 2.74
CA PRO A 339 -4.41 4.65 3.68
C PRO A 339 -3.65 5.84 3.10
N LEU A 340 -3.41 5.84 1.79
CA LEU A 340 -2.78 6.93 1.05
C LEU A 340 -3.76 7.71 0.17
N SER A 341 -5.08 7.57 0.33
CA SER A 341 -6.07 8.42 -0.37
C SER A 341 -5.78 9.91 -0.19
N TYR A 342 -5.30 10.32 0.99
CA TYR A 342 -4.82 11.68 1.24
C TYR A 342 -3.51 12.02 0.52
N PHE A 343 -2.60 11.05 0.36
CA PHE A 343 -1.38 11.25 -0.44
C PHE A 343 -1.72 11.28 -1.93
N ARG A 344 -2.73 10.55 -2.40
CA ARG A 344 -3.23 10.61 -3.77
C ARG A 344 -3.81 11.99 -4.12
N THR A 345 -4.16 12.79 -3.11
CA THR A 345 -4.56 14.21 -3.25
C THR A 345 -3.36 15.17 -3.35
N LEU A 346 -2.12 14.71 -3.13
CA LEU A 346 -0.90 15.55 -3.11
C LEU A 346 0.30 15.00 -3.89
N SER A 347 0.30 13.71 -4.21
CA SER A 347 1.35 13.00 -4.94
C SER A 347 0.68 12.11 -5.97
N THR A 348 0.64 12.63 -7.17
CA THR A 348 0.42 11.88 -8.40
C THR A 348 1.51 10.80 -8.56
N LEU A 349 1.15 9.73 -9.29
CA LEU A 349 2.02 8.73 -9.93
C LEU A 349 2.08 7.33 -9.27
N ASP A 350 1.22 6.47 -9.79
CA ASP A 350 1.54 5.12 -10.26
C ASP A 350 0.95 5.00 -11.67
N GLY A 351 1.63 4.27 -12.58
CA GLY A 351 1.47 4.31 -14.05
C GLY A 351 0.08 4.04 -14.65
N GLU A 352 -0.94 3.78 -13.83
CA GLU A 352 -2.35 3.79 -14.23
C GLU A 352 -3.03 5.17 -14.02
N GLY A 353 -2.26 6.20 -13.64
CA GLY A 353 -2.75 7.47 -13.10
C GLY A 353 -2.62 8.70 -14.01
N ILE A 354 -2.16 8.58 -15.27
CA ILE A 354 -1.96 9.75 -16.15
C ILE A 354 -3.29 10.49 -16.40
N ALA A 355 -4.40 9.76 -16.59
CA ALA A 355 -5.74 10.36 -16.72
C ALA A 355 -6.20 11.10 -15.43
N ARG A 356 -5.70 10.72 -14.24
CA ARG A 356 -6.15 11.29 -12.95
C ARG A 356 -5.42 12.57 -12.56
N VAL A 357 -4.19 12.78 -13.04
CA VAL A 357 -3.44 14.03 -12.80
C VAL A 357 -4.10 15.17 -13.53
N GLU A 358 -4.43 14.94 -14.80
CA GLU A 358 -5.19 15.88 -15.60
C GLU A 358 -6.53 16.22 -14.94
N ASP A 359 -7.29 15.22 -14.51
CA ASP A 359 -8.59 15.46 -13.88
C ASP A 359 -8.50 16.27 -12.58
N GLN A 360 -7.49 16.05 -11.73
CA GLN A 360 -7.32 16.86 -10.51
C GLN A 360 -6.83 18.28 -10.78
N VAL A 361 -5.90 18.46 -11.72
CA VAL A 361 -5.47 19.78 -12.19
C VAL A 361 -6.67 20.55 -12.75
N LYS A 362 -7.50 19.88 -13.55
CA LYS A 362 -8.73 20.43 -14.12
C LYS A 362 -9.76 20.72 -13.03
N LEU A 363 -9.95 19.85 -12.04
CA LEU A 363 -10.86 20.09 -10.91
C LEU A 363 -10.42 21.28 -10.06
N LEU A 364 -9.11 21.46 -9.82
CA LEU A 364 -8.60 22.65 -9.14
C LEU A 364 -8.80 23.91 -9.98
N ALA A 365 -8.55 23.85 -11.29
CA ALA A 365 -8.83 24.95 -12.21
C ALA A 365 -10.33 25.32 -12.20
N LEU A 366 -11.23 24.32 -12.20
CA LEU A 366 -12.67 24.52 -12.06
C LEU A 366 -13.07 25.08 -10.70
N THR A 367 -12.41 24.64 -9.62
CA THR A 367 -12.57 25.21 -8.26
C THR A 367 -12.27 26.70 -8.26
N ILE A 368 -11.16 27.08 -8.91
CA ILE A 368 -10.72 28.47 -9.03
C ILE A 368 -11.70 29.27 -9.91
N LYS A 369 -12.06 28.76 -11.08
CA LYS A 369 -13.06 29.37 -11.99
C LYS A 369 -14.41 29.59 -11.28
N PHE A 370 -14.84 28.62 -10.48
CA PHE A 370 -16.07 28.73 -9.67
C PHE A 370 -15.95 29.84 -8.64
N ASN A 371 -14.85 29.93 -7.87
CA ASN A 371 -14.66 31.01 -6.90
C ASN A 371 -14.57 32.39 -7.56
N ASP A 372 -13.88 32.50 -8.70
CA ASP A 372 -13.72 33.73 -9.46
C ASP A 372 -15.07 34.27 -9.97
N ALA A 373 -15.95 33.37 -10.38
CA ALA A 373 -17.28 33.70 -10.90
C ALA A 373 -18.30 34.09 -9.81
N LEU A 374 -18.00 33.84 -8.51
CA LEU A 374 -18.90 34.26 -7.43
C LEU A 374 -18.91 35.81 -7.30
N PRO A 375 -20.07 36.41 -6.96
CA PRO A 375 -20.17 37.85 -6.78
C PRO A 375 -19.36 38.30 -5.56
N ASP A 376 -18.83 39.53 -5.55
CA ASP A 376 -17.91 39.99 -4.48
C ASP A 376 -18.54 40.02 -3.08
N ASN A 377 -19.87 40.09 -3.00
CA ASN A 377 -20.65 40.06 -1.76
C ASN A 377 -21.07 38.65 -1.32
N ASN A 378 -20.52 37.58 -1.92
CA ASN A 378 -20.87 36.21 -1.56
C ASN A 378 -20.46 35.84 -0.12
N ALA A 379 -21.20 34.92 0.52
CA ALA A 379 -21.01 34.58 1.93
C ALA A 379 -19.65 33.92 2.27
N CYS A 380 -19.00 33.23 1.33
CA CYS A 380 -17.67 32.66 1.56
C CYS A 380 -16.52 33.67 1.32
N GLY A 381 -16.79 34.74 0.57
CA GLY A 381 -15.83 35.66 -0.01
C GLY A 381 -14.93 35.02 -1.07
N LYS A 382 -14.12 35.87 -1.73
CA LYS A 382 -13.10 35.41 -2.68
C LYS A 382 -11.81 35.00 -1.98
N ALA A 383 -11.13 34.01 -2.55
CA ALA A 383 -9.80 33.62 -2.11
C ALA A 383 -8.78 34.74 -2.42
N ASP A 384 -7.68 34.76 -1.65
CA ASP A 384 -6.63 35.74 -1.85
C ASP A 384 -5.97 35.59 -3.24
N PRO A 385 -5.75 36.70 -3.99
CA PRO A 385 -5.15 36.65 -5.32
C PRO A 385 -3.76 36.00 -5.36
N ALA A 386 -2.91 36.24 -4.35
CA ALA A 386 -1.58 35.64 -4.29
C ALA A 386 -1.65 34.14 -4.02
N PHE A 387 -2.60 33.72 -3.17
CA PHE A 387 -2.86 32.30 -2.94
C PHE A 387 -3.41 31.63 -4.20
N ARG A 388 -4.32 32.30 -4.93
CA ARG A 388 -4.84 31.85 -6.23
C ARG A 388 -3.71 31.70 -7.25
N HIS A 389 -2.81 32.68 -7.33
CA HIS A 389 -1.63 32.62 -8.19
C HIS A 389 -0.78 31.38 -7.89
N ALA A 390 -0.43 31.18 -6.61
CA ALA A 390 0.34 30.01 -6.18
C ALA A 390 -0.38 28.69 -6.45
N ALA A 391 -1.70 28.62 -6.24
CA ALA A 391 -2.51 27.44 -6.56
C ALA A 391 -2.48 27.09 -8.06
N MET A 392 -2.55 28.09 -8.94
CA MET A 392 -2.47 27.90 -10.39
C MET A 392 -1.06 27.51 -10.88
N HIS A 393 -0.01 28.01 -10.25
CA HIS A 393 1.38 27.72 -10.65
C HIS A 393 1.87 26.38 -10.12
N THR A 394 1.42 26.00 -8.92
CA THR A 394 1.83 24.73 -8.29
C THR A 394 0.88 23.59 -8.58
N TYR A 395 -0.38 23.88 -8.93
CA TYR A 395 -1.48 22.92 -9.03
C TYR A 395 -1.71 22.13 -7.75
N ILE A 396 -1.42 22.74 -6.59
CA ILE A 396 -1.59 22.14 -5.28
C ILE A 396 -2.76 22.83 -4.58
N LEU A 397 -3.62 22.05 -3.94
CA LEU A 397 -4.61 22.55 -2.97
C LEU A 397 -4.13 22.24 -1.54
N PRO A 398 -3.42 23.15 -0.87
CA PRO A 398 -2.74 22.84 0.39
C PRO A 398 -3.70 22.80 1.56
N ARG A 399 -3.60 21.77 2.39
CA ARG A 399 -4.35 21.60 3.65
C ARG A 399 -3.38 21.53 4.82
N PRO A 400 -3.70 22.08 6.01
CA PRO A 400 -2.86 21.91 7.18
C PRO A 400 -2.56 20.46 7.50
N MET A 401 -1.27 20.17 7.67
CA MET A 401 -0.73 18.85 7.91
C MET A 401 -0.19 18.78 9.34
N ASN A 402 -0.36 17.63 9.98
CA ASN A 402 0.09 17.40 11.35
C ASN A 402 1.38 16.55 11.34
N ASN A 403 2.45 17.06 10.70
CA ASN A 403 3.70 16.32 10.46
C ASN A 403 3.48 15.00 9.71
N TRP A 404 2.65 15.01 8.67
CA TRP A 404 2.32 13.83 7.88
C TRP A 404 3.42 13.45 6.90
N PHE A 405 4.24 14.42 6.49
CA PHE A 405 5.43 14.22 5.66
C PHE A 405 6.72 14.24 6.47
N THR A 406 7.81 13.78 5.85
CA THR A 406 9.16 14.07 6.37
C THR A 406 9.38 15.58 6.32
N LYS A 407 10.19 16.10 7.25
CA LYS A 407 10.50 17.53 7.29
C LYS A 407 11.10 18.05 5.97
N ALA A 408 11.90 17.23 5.29
CA ALA A 408 12.54 17.58 4.02
C ALA A 408 11.53 17.75 2.89
N TYR A 409 10.60 16.79 2.73
CA TYR A 409 9.60 16.84 1.67
C TYR A 409 8.60 17.98 1.86
N ALA A 410 8.13 18.14 3.09
CA ALA A 410 7.18 19.20 3.41
C ALA A 410 7.80 20.58 3.13
N LYS A 411 9.08 20.75 3.49
CA LYS A 411 9.88 21.93 3.17
C LYS A 411 9.94 22.18 1.67
N LEU A 412 10.31 21.20 0.85
CA LEU A 412 10.41 21.31 -0.61
C LEU A 412 9.11 21.84 -1.25
N LEU A 413 7.96 21.24 -0.90
CA LEU A 413 6.67 21.68 -1.43
C LEU A 413 6.31 23.10 -1.00
N THR A 414 6.56 23.43 0.26
CA THR A 414 6.22 24.75 0.80
C THR A 414 7.17 25.84 0.34
N GLU A 415 8.42 25.51 0.04
CA GLU A 415 9.36 26.41 -0.65
C GLU A 415 8.81 26.77 -2.02
N LYS A 416 8.49 25.78 -2.86
CA LYS A 416 7.90 26.05 -4.19
C LYS A 416 6.59 26.86 -4.12
N TRP A 417 5.74 26.56 -3.14
CA TRP A 417 4.52 27.34 -2.90
C TRP A 417 4.86 28.79 -2.56
N ASN A 418 5.76 29.00 -1.60
CA ASN A 418 6.13 30.33 -1.12
C ASN A 418 6.91 31.12 -2.19
N ASP A 419 7.73 30.45 -3.01
CA ASP A 419 8.44 31.04 -4.15
C ASP A 419 7.43 31.57 -5.17
N SER A 420 6.33 30.84 -5.44
CA SER A 420 5.27 31.33 -6.33
C SER A 420 4.49 32.51 -5.74
N VAL A 421 4.40 32.62 -4.41
CA VAL A 421 3.88 33.81 -3.74
C VAL A 421 4.86 34.98 -3.89
N ASP A 422 6.17 34.72 -3.79
CA ASP A 422 7.21 35.73 -4.00
C ASP A 422 7.26 36.23 -5.45
N GLU A 423 7.06 35.34 -6.42
CA GLU A 423 6.87 35.70 -7.83
C GLU A 423 5.67 36.65 -8.00
N TYR A 424 4.53 36.35 -7.38
CA TYR A 424 3.35 37.23 -7.41
C TYR A 424 3.63 38.59 -6.79
N ILE A 425 4.34 38.65 -5.65
CA ILE A 425 4.74 39.91 -5.02
C ILE A 425 5.65 40.71 -5.97
N ALA A 426 6.57 40.04 -6.66
CA ALA A 426 7.50 40.67 -7.59
C ALA A 426 6.82 41.26 -8.85
N LEU A 427 5.60 40.81 -9.20
CA LEU A 427 4.83 41.42 -10.30
C LEU A 427 4.43 42.87 -10.00
N GLY A 428 4.35 43.26 -8.73
CA GLY A 428 4.03 44.63 -8.32
C GLY A 428 2.60 45.09 -8.68
N THR A 429 1.70 44.16 -9.02
CA THR A 429 0.31 44.44 -9.41
C THR A 429 -0.64 44.59 -8.21
N ASP A 430 -0.26 44.03 -7.06
CA ASP A 430 -1.04 44.12 -5.82
C ASP A 430 -0.64 45.38 -5.03
N GLN A 431 -1.63 46.13 -4.55
CA GLN A 431 -1.42 47.40 -3.83
C GLN A 431 -1.06 47.18 -2.35
N ARG A 432 -1.25 45.96 -1.82
CA ARG A 432 -0.91 45.63 -0.44
C ARG A 432 0.60 45.55 -0.24
N SER A 433 1.04 45.72 0.99
CA SER A 433 2.44 45.49 1.33
C SER A 433 2.82 44.01 1.15
N ALA A 434 4.09 43.74 0.84
CA ALA A 434 4.60 42.37 0.72
C ALA A 434 4.25 41.53 1.97
N LEU A 435 4.39 42.10 3.18
CA LEU A 435 4.05 41.41 4.43
C LEU A 435 2.57 41.02 4.52
N GLU A 436 1.65 41.87 4.07
CA GLU A 436 0.21 41.55 4.08
C GLU A 436 -0.10 40.41 3.10
N ILE A 437 0.55 40.40 1.93
CA ILE A 437 0.42 39.32 0.95
C ILE A 437 0.98 38.01 1.51
N GLU A 438 2.17 38.05 2.13
CA GLU A 438 2.76 36.88 2.77
C GLU A 438 1.86 36.33 3.89
N GLN A 439 1.29 37.19 4.73
CA GLN A 439 0.36 36.79 5.81
C GLN A 439 -0.95 36.17 5.29
N ALA A 440 -1.31 36.45 4.04
CA ALA A 440 -2.49 35.93 3.39
C ALA A 440 -2.25 34.64 2.59
N ALA A 441 -1.02 34.41 2.12
CA ALA A 441 -0.72 33.35 1.15
C ALA A 441 0.42 32.38 1.51
N LYS A 442 1.43 32.77 2.29
CA LYS A 442 2.59 31.91 2.59
C LYS A 442 2.27 30.84 3.64
N LEU A 443 2.88 29.67 3.47
CA LEU A 443 2.68 28.48 4.28
C LEU A 443 3.97 28.03 4.98
N ASP A 444 3.84 27.40 6.15
CA ASP A 444 4.93 26.69 6.81
C ASP A 444 5.04 25.24 6.32
N ASN A 445 6.05 24.51 6.77
CA ASN A 445 6.30 23.10 6.42
C ASN A 445 5.18 22.13 6.87
N ASP A 446 4.19 22.59 7.63
CA ASP A 446 2.99 21.83 7.98
C ASP A 446 1.77 22.34 7.17
N PHE A 447 1.98 23.11 6.09
CA PHE A 447 0.94 23.75 5.27
C PHE A 447 -0.08 24.56 6.08
N ARG A 448 0.35 25.12 7.21
CA ARG A 448 -0.38 26.10 8.00
C ARG A 448 0.10 27.49 7.60
N PRO A 449 -0.59 28.58 8.00
CA PRO A 449 -0.07 29.93 7.77
C PRO A 449 1.38 30.07 8.24
N LEU A 450 2.29 30.56 7.39
CA LEU A 450 3.66 30.85 7.81
C LEU A 450 3.65 31.84 8.98
N TRP A 451 2.82 32.87 8.84
CA TRP A 451 2.54 33.87 9.86
C TRP A 451 1.34 33.47 10.72
N LYS A 452 1.61 32.96 11.92
CA LYS A 452 0.57 32.46 12.84
C LYS A 452 -0.36 33.58 13.31
N ARG A 453 -1.65 33.28 13.43
CA ARG A 453 -2.67 34.20 13.96
C ARG A 453 -2.99 33.87 15.42
N CYS A 454 -3.40 34.88 16.16
CA CYS A 454 -3.88 34.70 17.53
C CYS A 454 -5.23 33.98 17.49
N GLU A 455 -5.37 32.92 18.28
CA GLU A 455 -6.60 32.12 18.36
C GLU A 455 -7.54 32.60 19.48
N ALA A 456 -7.24 33.74 20.11
CA ALA A 456 -8.13 34.30 21.12
C ALA A 456 -9.33 35.00 20.46
N ASN A 457 -10.53 34.71 20.97
CA ASN A 457 -11.77 35.29 20.48
C ASN A 457 -11.68 36.82 20.38
N GLY A 458 -12.00 37.37 19.21
CA GLY A 458 -11.96 38.81 18.92
C GLY A 458 -10.57 39.39 18.68
N CYS A 459 -9.49 38.60 18.75
CA CYS A 459 -8.14 39.07 18.45
C CYS A 459 -7.80 38.86 16.97
N THR A 460 -7.41 39.94 16.28
CA THR A 460 -7.00 39.90 14.86
C THR A 460 -5.48 39.91 14.68
N THR A 461 -4.71 39.77 15.76
CA THR A 461 -3.25 39.85 15.70
C THR A 461 -2.65 38.69 14.90
N VAL A 462 -1.84 39.03 13.90
CA VAL A 462 -1.04 38.08 13.11
C VAL A 462 0.44 38.29 13.42
N GLY A 463 1.21 37.20 13.41
CA GLY A 463 2.65 37.22 13.57
C GLY A 463 3.35 38.08 12.52
N ARG A 464 4.45 38.70 12.92
CA ARG A 464 5.29 39.59 12.07
C ARG A 464 6.76 39.25 12.32
N PRO A 465 7.70 39.67 11.46
CA PRO A 465 9.13 39.42 11.68
C PRO A 465 9.62 39.81 13.08
N TRP A 466 9.10 40.92 13.64
CA TRP A 466 9.41 41.41 14.98
C TRP A 466 8.44 40.94 16.09
N LEU A 467 7.36 40.22 15.75
CA LEU A 467 6.38 39.74 16.72
C LEU A 467 6.30 38.21 16.71
N LYS A 468 7.06 37.59 17.61
CA LYS A 468 7.05 36.13 17.78
C LYS A 468 5.82 35.68 18.57
N MET A 469 4.96 34.92 17.91
CA MET A 469 3.75 34.35 18.51
C MET A 469 4.10 33.30 19.57
N LYS A 470 3.40 33.34 20.71
CA LYS A 470 3.46 32.30 21.74
C LYS A 470 2.61 31.12 21.31
N CYS A 471 2.94 29.91 21.76
CA CYS A 471 2.11 28.73 21.52
C CYS A 471 1.73 28.05 22.84
N CYS A 472 0.61 27.32 22.85
CA CYS A 472 0.24 26.48 23.99
C CYS A 472 1.34 25.46 24.26
N SER A 473 1.87 25.44 25.49
CA SER A 473 2.97 24.55 25.89
C SER A 473 2.60 23.06 25.85
N ALA A 474 1.32 22.74 26.02
CA ALA A 474 0.82 21.37 26.01
C ALA A 474 0.67 20.82 24.59
N CYS A 475 -0.18 21.43 23.76
CA CYS A 475 -0.45 20.91 22.41
C CYS A 475 0.56 21.37 21.35
N LYS A 476 1.25 22.50 21.58
CA LYS A 476 2.19 23.16 20.65
C LYS A 476 1.61 23.48 19.27
N LYS A 477 0.28 23.59 19.16
CA LYS A 477 -0.42 23.77 17.88
C LYS A 477 -1.29 25.04 17.80
N ILE A 478 -1.70 25.60 18.93
CA ILE A 478 -2.51 26.83 19.03
C ILE A 478 -1.61 28.00 19.43
N TYR A 479 -1.80 29.16 18.79
CA TYR A 479 -0.91 30.32 18.88
C TYR A 479 -1.63 31.56 19.43
N TYR A 480 -0.87 32.41 20.11
CA TYR A 480 -1.36 33.60 20.80
C TYR A 480 -0.36 34.75 20.68
N CYS A 481 -0.83 35.99 20.53
CA CYS A 481 0.05 37.16 20.56
C CYS A 481 0.59 37.47 21.97
N SER A 482 -0.14 37.07 23.01
CA SER A 482 0.18 37.37 24.41
C SER A 482 -0.31 36.29 25.37
N ALA A 483 0.24 36.30 26.59
CA ALA A 483 -0.24 35.42 27.66
C ALA A 483 -1.68 35.77 28.10
N ALA A 484 -2.07 37.04 27.98
CA ALA A 484 -3.43 37.49 28.25
C ALA A 484 -4.44 36.85 27.28
N CYS A 485 -4.12 36.86 25.98
CA CYS A 485 -4.92 36.18 24.95
C CYS A 485 -5.03 34.67 25.19
N GLN A 486 -3.92 34.01 25.55
CA GLN A 486 -3.94 32.59 25.91
C GLN A 486 -4.85 32.32 27.11
N LYS A 487 -4.80 33.15 28.16
CA LYS A 487 -5.63 33.00 29.35
C LYS A 487 -7.12 33.23 29.05
N ALA A 488 -7.43 34.21 28.20
CA ALA A 488 -8.80 34.49 27.77
C ALA A 488 -9.41 33.31 26.98
N HIS A 489 -8.66 32.75 26.02
CA HIS A 489 -9.11 31.62 25.20
C HIS A 489 -9.09 30.26 25.93
N TRP A 490 -8.41 30.16 27.07
CA TRP A 490 -8.19 28.87 27.73
C TRP A 490 -9.47 28.13 28.07
N LYS A 491 -10.57 28.84 28.40
CA LYS A 491 -11.87 28.22 28.71
C LYS A 491 -12.38 27.36 27.55
N ASP A 492 -12.28 27.86 26.32
CA ASP A 492 -12.73 27.18 25.11
C ASP A 492 -11.69 26.15 24.63
N HIS A 493 -10.40 26.50 24.71
CA HIS A 493 -9.31 25.64 24.25
C HIS A 493 -9.08 24.40 25.12
N LYS A 494 -9.30 24.47 26.44
CA LYS A 494 -8.85 23.45 27.42
C LYS A 494 -9.34 22.03 27.09
N HIS A 495 -10.61 21.89 26.72
CA HIS A 495 -11.19 20.57 26.40
C HIS A 495 -10.59 19.99 25.13
N LEU A 496 -10.55 20.78 24.05
CA LEU A 496 -9.97 20.37 22.77
C LEU A 496 -8.45 20.11 22.87
N CYS A 497 -7.74 20.85 23.73
CA CYS A 497 -6.32 20.67 23.99
C CYS A 497 -6.05 19.30 24.64
N LYS A 498 -6.86 18.90 25.62
CA LYS A 498 -6.70 17.62 26.33
C LYS A 498 -7.04 16.42 25.45
N GLN A 499 -8.06 16.57 24.59
CA GLN A 499 -8.49 15.52 23.66
C GLN A 499 -7.63 15.45 22.39
N GLY A 500 -6.88 16.51 22.08
CA GLY A 500 -6.10 16.60 20.85
C GLY A 500 -6.94 16.80 19.59
N THR A 501 -8.21 17.19 19.73
CA THR A 501 -9.23 17.30 18.68
C THR A 501 -9.35 18.69 18.06
N HIS A 502 -8.55 19.66 18.51
CA HIS A 502 -8.60 21.01 17.95
C HIS A 502 -8.15 21.03 16.47
N HIS A 503 -8.76 21.90 15.67
CA HIS A 503 -8.34 22.11 14.29
C HIS A 503 -6.96 22.77 14.22
N LEU A 504 -6.26 22.55 13.10
CA LEU A 504 -5.04 23.27 12.79
C LEU A 504 -5.39 24.58 12.09
N GLN A 505 -4.64 25.63 12.41
CA GLN A 505 -4.84 26.94 11.79
C GLN A 505 -4.66 26.85 10.26
N SER A 506 -5.62 27.42 9.53
CA SER A 506 -5.65 27.48 8.07
C SER A 506 -5.67 28.94 7.62
N LEU A 507 -5.10 29.24 6.44
CA LEU A 507 -5.36 30.50 5.75
C LEU A 507 -6.83 30.54 5.30
N ARG A 508 -7.38 31.74 5.15
CA ARG A 508 -8.75 31.94 4.66
C ARG A 508 -8.95 31.29 3.29
N SER A 509 -8.00 31.49 2.38
CA SER A 509 -8.03 30.91 1.03
C SER A 509 -7.98 29.38 1.03
N GLN A 510 -7.28 28.76 2.00
CA GLN A 510 -7.32 27.31 2.18
C GLN A 510 -8.74 26.85 2.50
N VAL A 511 -9.40 27.52 3.46
CA VAL A 511 -10.78 27.18 3.85
C VAL A 511 -11.75 27.33 2.68
N ILE A 512 -11.64 28.42 1.90
CA ILE A 512 -12.50 28.69 0.74
C ILE A 512 -12.34 27.59 -0.32
N TYR A 513 -11.11 27.37 -0.81
CA TYR A 513 -10.91 26.42 -1.91
C TYR A 513 -11.14 24.98 -1.48
N VAL A 514 -10.77 24.60 -0.25
CA VAL A 514 -11.08 23.28 0.28
C VAL A 514 -12.59 23.07 0.39
N GLY A 515 -13.33 24.07 0.86
CA GLY A 515 -14.78 24.00 0.95
C GLY A 515 -15.44 23.80 -0.41
N ILE A 516 -15.05 24.59 -1.42
CA ILE A 516 -15.56 24.44 -2.79
C ILE A 516 -15.18 23.07 -3.36
N PHE A 517 -13.93 22.66 -3.18
CA PHE A 517 -13.44 21.39 -3.72
C PHE A 517 -14.18 20.19 -3.11
N ASP A 518 -14.36 20.16 -1.79
CA ASP A 518 -14.95 19.02 -1.08
C ASP A 518 -16.47 18.97 -1.20
N HIS A 519 -17.14 20.12 -1.21
CA HIS A 519 -18.61 20.19 -1.17
C HIS A 519 -19.26 20.44 -2.54
N VAL A 520 -18.52 20.95 -3.52
CA VAL A 520 -19.04 21.22 -4.87
C VAL A 520 -18.38 20.32 -5.89
N MET A 521 -17.06 20.35 -6.01
CA MET A 521 -16.36 19.68 -7.12
C MET A 521 -16.35 18.16 -6.95
N THR A 522 -15.99 17.67 -5.77
CA THR A 522 -15.87 16.22 -5.52
C THR A 522 -17.21 15.48 -5.66
N PRO A 523 -18.34 15.98 -5.15
CA PRO A 523 -19.63 15.31 -5.33
C PRO A 523 -20.14 15.37 -6.77
N LEU A 524 -19.79 16.44 -7.51
CA LEU A 524 -20.21 16.56 -8.90
C LEU A 524 -19.36 15.72 -9.85
N TYR A 525 -18.07 15.55 -9.58
CA TYR A 525 -17.19 14.78 -10.44
C TYR A 525 -17.56 13.30 -10.48
N LYS A 526 -17.84 12.77 -11.69
CA LYS A 526 -17.98 11.34 -11.94
C LYS A 526 -16.81 10.85 -12.78
N LYS A 527 -16.22 9.76 -12.34
CA LYS A 527 -15.00 9.21 -12.94
C LYS A 527 -15.25 8.76 -14.37
N GLY A 528 -14.47 9.30 -15.32
CA GLY A 528 -14.51 8.92 -16.73
C GLY A 528 -15.59 9.64 -17.56
N GLU A 529 -16.34 10.58 -16.97
CA GLU A 529 -17.19 11.49 -17.74
C GLU A 529 -16.37 12.59 -18.44
N PRO A 530 -16.81 13.08 -19.61
CA PRO A 530 -16.25 14.26 -20.24
C PRO A 530 -16.38 15.50 -19.34
N LEU A 531 -15.35 16.36 -19.31
CA LEU A 531 -15.35 17.54 -18.44
C LEU A 531 -16.43 18.57 -18.78
N ASP A 532 -16.87 18.61 -20.03
CA ASP A 532 -17.89 19.53 -20.51
C ASP A 532 -19.24 19.31 -19.78
N GLU A 533 -19.54 18.05 -19.44
CA GLU A 533 -20.72 17.69 -18.64
C GLU A 533 -20.58 18.13 -17.18
N LEU A 534 -19.36 18.09 -16.63
CA LEU A 534 -19.07 18.60 -15.29
C LEU A 534 -19.17 20.13 -15.25
N GLU A 535 -18.63 20.84 -16.24
CA GLU A 535 -18.74 22.30 -16.35
C GLU A 535 -20.20 22.73 -16.40
N THR A 536 -21.03 22.07 -17.22
CA THR A 536 -22.47 22.34 -17.33
C THR A 536 -23.17 22.19 -15.97
N ARG A 537 -22.82 21.15 -15.19
CA ARG A 537 -23.38 20.92 -13.86
C ARG A 537 -22.91 21.96 -12.84
N ILE A 538 -21.66 22.41 -12.94
CA ILE A 538 -21.10 23.47 -12.11
C ILE A 538 -21.80 24.80 -12.40
N GLU A 539 -22.08 25.10 -13.68
CA GLU A 539 -22.83 26.30 -14.07
C GLU A 539 -24.24 26.33 -13.48
N LEU A 540 -24.94 25.18 -13.49
CA LEU A 540 -26.24 25.04 -12.84
C LEU A 540 -26.16 25.29 -11.33
N VAL A 541 -25.13 24.74 -10.67
CA VAL A 541 -24.90 24.97 -9.23
C VAL A 541 -24.50 26.42 -8.95
N HIS A 542 -23.80 27.07 -9.86
CA HIS A 542 -23.48 28.50 -9.77
C HIS A 542 -24.75 29.35 -9.81
N GLU A 543 -25.68 29.03 -10.72
CA GLU A 543 -26.97 29.70 -10.83
C GLU A 543 -27.80 29.55 -9.54
N ILE A 544 -27.83 28.34 -8.96
CA ILE A 544 -28.48 28.09 -7.66
C ILE A 544 -27.79 28.87 -6.53
N SER A 545 -26.46 28.95 -6.54
CA SER A 545 -25.67 29.68 -5.53
C SER A 545 -25.94 31.19 -5.56
N ARG A 546 -26.32 31.75 -6.72
CA ARG A 546 -26.76 33.17 -6.82
C ARG A 546 -28.14 33.39 -6.19
N LEU A 547 -29.00 32.37 -6.19
CA LEU A 547 -30.35 32.42 -5.65
C LEU A 547 -30.41 32.11 -4.14
N VAL A 548 -29.42 31.38 -3.60
CA VAL A 548 -29.32 31.01 -2.17
C VAL A 548 -27.95 31.38 -1.59
N PRO A 549 -27.75 32.65 -1.15
CA PRO A 549 -26.43 33.20 -0.80
C PRO A 549 -25.70 32.49 0.36
N ASN A 550 -26.42 31.76 1.22
CA ASN A 550 -25.87 31.14 2.43
C ASN A 550 -25.52 29.64 2.26
N TRP A 551 -25.61 29.09 1.04
CA TRP A 551 -25.42 27.65 0.80
C TRP A 551 -23.98 27.15 1.07
N LEU A 552 -22.97 28.00 0.88
CA LEU A 552 -21.54 27.68 1.07
C LEU A 552 -20.94 28.40 2.28
N ASN A 553 -21.58 28.34 3.45
CA ASN A 553 -20.96 28.87 4.66
C ASN A 553 -19.96 27.82 5.21
N PRO A 554 -18.62 28.05 5.13
CA PRO A 554 -17.61 27.06 5.51
C PRO A 554 -17.58 26.75 7.02
N THR A 555 -18.33 27.53 7.81
CA THR A 555 -18.45 27.37 9.26
C THR A 555 -19.70 26.60 9.70
N SER A 556 -20.66 26.36 8.81
CA SER A 556 -21.84 25.52 9.08
C SER A 556 -21.67 24.17 8.40
N VAL A 557 -21.38 23.15 9.22
CA VAL A 557 -21.47 21.75 8.81
C VAL A 557 -22.94 21.41 8.58
N THR A 558 -23.38 21.44 7.34
CA THR A 558 -24.60 20.72 6.92
C THR A 558 -24.38 20.14 5.52
N PRO A 559 -24.34 18.80 5.38
CA PRO A 559 -24.45 18.15 4.08
C PRO A 559 -25.86 18.38 3.50
N LEU A 560 -25.99 18.40 2.17
CA LEU A 560 -27.28 18.36 1.49
C LEU A 560 -28.02 17.03 1.80
N PRO A 561 -29.36 17.01 1.79
CA PRO A 561 -30.17 15.80 1.88
C PRO A 561 -29.98 14.83 0.71
#